data_AF-A0A0F6W6T1-F1
#
_entry.id   AF-A0A0F6W6T1-F1
#
_cell.length_a   1.000
_cell.length_b   1.000
_cell.length_c   1.000
_cell.angle_alpha   90.00
_cell.angle_beta   90.00
_cell.angle_gamma   90.00
#
_symmetry.space_group_name_H-M   'P 1'
#
loop_
_entity.id
_entity.type
_entity.pdbx_description
1 polymer ?
#
loop_
_entity_poly.entity_id
_entity_poly.type
_entity_poly.pdbx_seq_one_letter_code
_entity_poly.pdbx_strand_id
1 'polypeptide(L)'
;MTQLRVTGIDDAIRTVRSAAERARDLSPILRVIAEDTKTLVDDSFDQSRSPSGAPFAPLAPATKARRRKGSSKPLVDTGRLRNSVSASAAGNLLSVGTNVVYGATHQYGSKRVPARPFLPFAGDPAAPVLEMSGPAGDHWRAVAEQIREYIITGRIT
;
A
#
# COMPACT_ATOMS: atom_id res chain seq x y z
N MET A 1 -14.77 -51.27 -30.83
CA MET A 1 -15.34 -49.92 -30.57
C MET A 1 -14.48 -49.28 -29.50
N THR A 2 -13.65 -48.30 -29.86
CA THR A 2 -12.69 -47.69 -28.94
C THR A 2 -13.32 -46.42 -28.36
N GLN A 3 -13.46 -46.36 -27.04
CA GLN A 3 -14.03 -45.20 -26.34
C GLN A 3 -12.92 -44.50 -25.56
N LEU A 4 -12.73 -43.20 -25.79
CA LEU A 4 -11.85 -42.34 -24.98
C LEU A 4 -12.70 -41.75 -23.84
N ARG A 5 -12.36 -42.08 -22.59
CA ARG A 5 -12.99 -41.50 -21.41
C ARG A 5 -12.12 -40.36 -20.91
N VAL A 6 -12.59 -39.12 -21.05
CA VAL A 6 -11.91 -37.97 -20.45
C VAL A 6 -12.65 -37.58 -19.18
N THR A 7 -11.98 -37.71 -18.04
CA THR A 7 -12.50 -37.33 -16.72
C THR A 7 -11.90 -35.98 -16.31
N GLY A 8 -12.69 -35.12 -15.64
CA GLY A 8 -12.20 -33.85 -15.06
C GLY A 8 -12.21 -32.62 -15.98
N ILE A 9 -12.64 -32.74 -17.25
CA ILE A 9 -12.79 -31.58 -18.15
C ILE A 9 -13.77 -30.55 -17.58
N ASP A 10 -14.94 -30.98 -17.11
CA ASP A 10 -15.97 -30.07 -16.60
C ASP A 10 -15.49 -29.31 -15.36
N ASP A 11 -14.70 -29.97 -14.51
CA ASP A 11 -14.12 -29.36 -13.33
C ASP A 11 -13.04 -28.33 -13.68
N ALA A 12 -12.20 -28.64 -14.68
CA ALA A 12 -11.23 -27.70 -15.20
C ALA A 12 -11.91 -26.46 -15.82
N ILE A 13 -12.95 -26.64 -16.64
CA ILE A 13 -13.72 -25.54 -17.24
C ILE A 13 -14.34 -24.66 -16.15
N ARG A 14 -14.96 -25.26 -15.14
CA ARG A 14 -15.55 -24.53 -14.01
C ARG A 14 -14.49 -23.72 -13.26
N THR A 15 -13.35 -24.32 -12.98
CA THR A 15 -12.25 -23.68 -12.26
C THR A 15 -11.72 -22.45 -13.00
N VAL A 16 -11.47 -22.58 -14.30
CA VAL A 16 -11.02 -21.46 -15.14
C VAL A 16 -12.07 -20.36 -15.21
N ARG A 17 -13.36 -20.70 -15.36
CA ARG A 17 -14.45 -19.70 -15.37
C ARG A 17 -14.51 -18.93 -14.06
N SER A 18 -14.50 -19.61 -12.91
CA SER A 18 -14.54 -18.95 -11.60
C SER A 18 -13.31 -18.08 -11.35
N ALA A 19 -12.12 -18.53 -11.76
CA ALA A 19 -10.91 -17.71 -11.67
C ALA A 19 -10.98 -16.47 -12.57
N ALA A 20 -11.50 -16.62 -13.79
CA ALA A 20 -11.70 -15.50 -14.72
C ALA A 20 -12.73 -14.49 -14.20
N GLU A 21 -13.80 -14.94 -13.53
CA GLU A 21 -14.77 -14.06 -12.89
C GLU A 21 -14.13 -13.23 -11.76
N ARG A 22 -13.34 -13.85 -10.88
CA ARG A 22 -12.62 -13.15 -9.81
C ARG A 22 -11.60 -12.15 -10.36
N ALA A 23 -10.89 -12.50 -11.44
CA ALA A 23 -9.91 -11.61 -12.06
C ALA A 23 -10.53 -10.34 -12.68
N ARG A 24 -11.85 -10.33 -12.96
CA ARG A 24 -12.56 -9.14 -13.48
C ARG A 24 -12.87 -8.11 -12.40
N ASP A 25 -13.00 -8.54 -11.15
CA ASP A 25 -13.26 -7.65 -10.03
C ASP A 25 -12.53 -8.16 -8.78
N LEU A 26 -11.34 -7.60 -8.56
CA LEU A 26 -10.52 -7.89 -7.40
C LEU A 26 -10.95 -7.11 -6.15
N SER A 27 -12.03 -6.32 -6.19
CA SER A 27 -12.50 -5.53 -5.04
C SER A 27 -12.59 -6.33 -3.73
N PRO A 28 -13.06 -7.60 -3.71
CA PRO A 28 -13.15 -8.35 -2.46
C PRO A 28 -11.80 -8.52 -1.75
N ILE A 29 -10.73 -8.88 -2.47
CA ILE A 29 -9.40 -9.03 -1.89
C ILE A 29 -8.70 -7.68 -1.72
N LEU A 30 -8.88 -6.76 -2.68
CA LEU A 30 -8.22 -5.45 -2.63
C LEU A 30 -8.71 -4.57 -1.48
N ARG A 31 -9.93 -4.79 -0.95
CA ARG A 31 -10.39 -4.09 0.27
C ARG A 31 -9.56 -4.48 1.50
N VAL A 32 -9.25 -5.75 1.67
CA VAL A 32 -8.36 -6.23 2.75
C VAL A 32 -6.96 -5.67 2.55
N ILE A 33 -6.42 -5.79 1.33
CA ILE A 33 -5.12 -5.21 0.99
C ILE A 33 -5.07 -3.69 1.23
N ALA A 34 -6.17 -2.96 1.02
CA ALA A 34 -6.23 -1.54 1.31
C ALA A 34 -6.09 -1.26 2.82
N GLU A 35 -6.73 -2.05 3.68
CA GLU A 35 -6.59 -1.97 5.13
C GLU A 35 -5.16 -2.28 5.58
N ASP A 36 -4.54 -3.33 5.02
CA ASP A 36 -3.14 -3.70 5.30
C ASP A 36 -2.19 -2.59 4.84
N THR A 37 -2.42 -2.03 3.66
CA THR A 37 -1.62 -0.92 3.13
C THR A 37 -1.76 0.33 4.00
N LYS A 38 -2.96 0.60 4.53
CA LYS A 38 -3.18 1.70 5.47
C LYS A 38 -2.42 1.45 6.79
N THR A 39 -2.40 0.21 7.26
CA THR A 39 -1.67 -0.21 8.46
C THR A 39 -0.16 -0.02 8.28
N LEU A 40 0.40 -0.43 7.14
CA LEU A 40 1.81 -0.19 6.78
C LEU A 40 2.18 1.29 6.85
N VAL A 41 1.29 2.17 6.35
CA VAL A 41 1.51 3.61 6.45
C VAL A 41 1.45 4.07 7.90
N ASP A 42 0.46 3.64 8.68
CA ASP A 42 0.35 4.00 10.10
C ASP A 42 1.58 3.59 10.91
N ASP A 43 2.10 2.37 10.69
CA ASP A 43 3.32 1.88 11.32
C ASP A 43 4.53 2.74 10.99
N SER A 44 4.61 3.23 9.74
CA SER A 44 5.66 4.16 9.31
C SER A 44 5.67 5.45 10.15
N PHE A 45 4.49 6.01 10.44
CA PHE A 45 4.38 7.18 11.33
C PHE A 45 4.72 6.84 12.78
N ASP A 46 4.21 5.73 13.31
CA ASP A 46 4.38 5.36 14.72
C ASP A 46 5.86 5.06 15.05
N GLN A 47 6.54 4.36 14.14
CA GLN A 47 7.96 4.02 14.22
C GLN A 47 8.89 5.15 13.75
N SER A 48 8.35 6.22 13.14
CA SER A 48 9.13 7.32 12.55
C SER A 48 10.15 6.84 11.50
N ARG A 49 9.72 5.89 10.67
CA ARG A 49 10.49 5.29 9.57
C ARG A 49 9.66 5.32 8.29
N SER A 50 10.33 5.44 7.17
CA SER A 50 9.71 5.28 5.86
C SER A 50 9.27 3.82 5.63
N PRO A 51 8.37 3.56 4.68
CA PRO A 51 7.97 2.20 4.32
C PRO A 51 9.12 1.30 3.83
N SER A 52 10.27 1.86 3.43
CA SER A 52 11.50 1.09 3.15
C SER A 52 12.29 0.71 4.41
N GLY A 53 11.88 1.18 5.59
CA GLY A 53 12.52 0.97 6.89
C GLY A 53 13.53 2.05 7.29
N ALA A 54 13.90 2.96 6.38
CA ALA A 54 14.84 4.04 6.67
C ALA A 54 14.22 5.07 7.64
N PRO A 55 14.93 5.55 8.67
CA PRO A 55 14.40 6.54 9.61
C PRO A 55 14.08 7.86 8.91
N PHE A 56 13.00 8.53 9.32
CA PHE A 56 12.70 9.86 8.79
C PHE A 56 13.79 10.87 9.13
N ALA A 57 14.09 11.74 8.17
CA ALA A 57 15.01 12.85 8.38
C ALA A 57 14.61 13.66 9.63
N PRO A 58 15.56 13.96 10.54
CA PRO A 58 15.25 14.63 11.79
C PRO A 58 14.67 16.03 11.56
N LEU A 59 14.02 16.57 12.58
CA LEU A 59 13.52 17.94 12.57
C LEU A 59 14.65 18.92 12.91
N ALA A 60 14.68 20.06 12.23
CA ALA A 60 15.56 21.16 12.60
C ALA A 60 15.20 21.70 14.01
N PRO A 61 16.17 22.18 14.80
CA PRO A 61 15.92 22.72 16.14
C PRO A 61 14.82 23.80 16.17
N ALA A 62 14.87 24.75 15.22
CA ALA A 62 13.85 25.79 15.08
C ALA A 62 12.45 25.25 14.77
N THR A 63 12.35 24.11 14.08
CA THR A 63 11.07 23.43 13.85
C THR A 63 10.54 22.83 15.14
N LYS A 64 11.38 22.16 15.93
CA LYS A 64 10.97 21.56 17.22
C LYS A 64 10.41 22.62 18.17
N ALA A 65 11.05 23.78 18.25
CA ALA A 65 10.65 24.90 19.12
C ALA A 65 9.27 25.50 18.79
N ARG A 66 8.76 25.30 17.56
CA ARG A 66 7.50 25.89 17.08
C ARG A 66 6.32 24.90 17.07
N ARG A 67 6.50 23.69 17.61
CA ARG A 67 5.53 22.60 17.50
C ARG A 67 4.40 22.76 18.52
N ARG A 68 3.18 22.49 18.08
CA ARG A 68 1.97 22.78 18.87
C ARG A 68 1.80 21.80 20.04
N LYS A 69 2.20 20.54 19.84
CA LYS A 69 2.06 19.48 20.84
C LYS A 69 3.38 19.05 21.49
N GLY A 70 4.45 19.84 21.33
CA GLY A 70 5.79 19.49 21.85
C GLY A 70 6.42 18.23 21.24
N SER A 71 5.81 17.62 20.21
CA SER A 71 6.31 16.40 19.58
C SER A 71 7.66 16.63 18.90
N SER A 72 8.62 15.76 19.16
CA SER A 72 9.91 15.69 18.47
C SER A 72 9.91 14.72 17.27
N LYS A 73 8.84 13.93 17.08
CA LYS A 73 8.73 12.90 16.04
C LYS A 73 8.45 13.48 14.64
N PRO A 74 9.31 13.29 13.63
CA PRO A 74 9.04 13.77 12.27
C PRO A 74 7.65 13.37 11.77
N LEU A 75 7.01 14.25 11.00
CA LEU A 75 5.63 14.12 10.47
C LEU A 75 4.48 14.03 11.48
N VAL A 76 4.77 13.87 12.77
CA VAL A 76 3.76 13.82 13.84
C VAL A 76 3.80 15.12 14.63
N ASP A 77 2.99 16.12 14.25
CA ASP A 77 2.70 17.31 15.08
C ASP A 77 1.31 17.18 15.70
N THR A 78 0.26 17.36 14.90
CA THR A 78 -1.14 17.20 15.33
C THR A 78 -1.73 15.82 15.00
N GLY A 79 -1.08 15.05 14.12
CA GLY A 79 -1.61 13.82 13.52
C GLY A 79 -2.37 14.02 12.21
N ARG A 80 -2.59 15.27 11.77
CA ARG A 80 -3.39 15.58 10.56
C ARG A 80 -2.91 14.84 9.31
N LEU A 81 -1.60 14.78 9.07
CA LEU A 81 -1.05 14.10 7.89
C LEU A 81 -1.38 12.60 7.92
N ARG A 82 -1.02 11.90 9.00
CA ARG A 82 -1.33 10.47 9.18
C ARG A 82 -2.81 10.20 8.97
N ASN A 83 -3.68 10.97 9.62
CA ASN A 83 -5.12 10.76 9.59
C ASN A 83 -5.76 11.13 8.24
N SER A 84 -5.04 11.87 7.38
CA SER A 84 -5.50 12.20 6.03
C SER A 84 -5.11 11.17 4.97
N VAL A 85 -4.29 10.18 5.34
CA VAL A 85 -3.97 9.09 4.42
C VAL A 85 -5.16 8.16 4.33
N SER A 86 -5.52 7.77 3.11
CA SER A 86 -6.56 6.80 2.83
C SER A 86 -6.05 5.76 1.84
N ALA A 87 -6.54 4.53 2.01
CA ALA A 87 -6.42 3.46 1.04
C ALA A 87 -7.82 2.94 0.71
N SER A 88 -8.09 2.65 -0.56
CA SER A 88 -9.40 2.20 -1.03
C SER A 88 -9.27 1.33 -2.27
N ALA A 89 -10.26 0.47 -2.52
CA ALA A 89 -10.27 -0.43 -3.65
C ALA A 89 -11.58 -0.37 -4.44
N ALA A 90 -11.48 -0.45 -5.78
CA ALA A 90 -12.61 -0.55 -6.68
C ALA A 90 -12.23 -1.27 -7.98
N GLY A 91 -12.98 -2.30 -8.36
CA GLY A 91 -12.65 -3.15 -9.50
C GLY A 91 -11.26 -3.77 -9.30
N ASN A 92 -10.35 -3.45 -10.22
CA ASN A 92 -8.95 -3.89 -10.18
C ASN A 92 -7.98 -2.77 -9.77
N LEU A 93 -8.49 -1.73 -9.12
CA LEU A 93 -7.70 -0.57 -8.68
C LEU A 93 -7.55 -0.56 -7.16
N LEU A 94 -6.30 -0.45 -6.71
CA LEU A 94 -5.94 -0.04 -5.36
C LEU A 94 -5.48 1.43 -5.40
N SER A 95 -6.14 2.29 -4.64
CA SER A 95 -5.81 3.71 -4.53
C SER A 95 -5.29 4.02 -3.13
N VAL A 96 -4.12 4.64 -3.04
CA VAL A 96 -3.49 5.04 -1.77
C VAL A 96 -2.96 6.46 -1.90
N GLY A 97 -3.26 7.32 -0.93
CA GLY A 97 -2.78 8.70 -0.98
C GLY A 97 -3.27 9.56 0.17
N THR A 98 -3.09 10.87 0.03
CA THR A 98 -3.57 11.87 0.98
C THR A 98 -4.15 13.07 0.25
N ASN A 99 -5.16 13.70 0.85
CA ASN A 99 -5.77 14.93 0.33
C ASN A 99 -5.11 16.22 0.84
N VAL A 100 -4.06 16.14 1.68
CA VAL A 100 -3.37 17.35 2.17
C VAL A 100 -2.25 17.75 1.23
N VAL A 101 -2.28 19.00 0.77
CA VAL A 101 -1.34 19.55 -0.23
C VAL A 101 0.13 19.43 0.21
N TYR A 102 0.42 19.64 1.49
CA TYR A 102 1.79 19.55 2.03
C TYR A 102 2.30 18.10 2.13
N GLY A 103 1.45 17.10 1.88
CA GLY A 103 1.83 15.68 1.81
C GLY A 103 2.88 15.44 0.74
N ALA A 104 2.72 16.04 -0.46
CA ALA A 104 3.70 15.93 -1.54
C ALA A 104 5.08 16.48 -1.14
N THR A 105 5.13 17.62 -0.44
CA THR A 105 6.39 18.19 0.08
C THR A 105 7.07 17.26 1.08
N HIS A 106 6.32 16.51 1.88
CA HIS A 106 6.90 15.52 2.78
C HIS A 106 7.29 14.23 2.05
N GLN A 107 6.51 13.77 1.06
CA GLN A 107 6.82 12.57 0.31
C GLN A 107 8.11 12.73 -0.50
N TYR A 108 8.22 13.82 -1.27
CA TYR A 108 9.28 14.03 -2.25
C TYR A 108 10.34 15.04 -1.81
N GLY A 109 10.08 15.80 -0.74
CA GLY A 109 10.95 16.88 -0.31
C GLY A 109 10.74 18.17 -1.12
N SER A 110 11.52 19.18 -0.75
CA SER A 110 11.65 20.47 -1.46
C SER A 110 12.99 21.10 -1.09
N LYS A 111 13.32 22.26 -1.67
CA LYS A 111 14.54 23.02 -1.33
C LYS A 111 14.71 23.32 0.17
N ARG A 112 13.61 23.38 0.94
CA ARG A 112 13.62 23.75 2.37
C ARG A 112 13.23 22.61 3.31
N VAL A 113 12.65 21.53 2.78
CA VAL A 113 12.10 20.43 3.58
C VAL A 113 12.67 19.13 3.04
N PRO A 114 13.43 18.36 3.83
CA PRO A 114 13.91 17.06 3.39
C PRO A 114 12.73 16.09 3.18
N ALA A 115 12.89 15.19 2.21
CA ALA A 115 11.95 14.11 1.98
C ALA A 115 11.85 13.19 3.21
N ARG A 116 10.64 12.76 3.50
CA ARG A 116 10.24 11.82 4.53
C ARG A 116 9.14 10.94 3.92
N PRO A 117 9.49 10.07 2.96
CA PRO A 117 8.50 9.30 2.20
C PRO A 117 7.73 8.38 3.15
N PHE A 118 6.43 8.61 3.26
CA PHE A 118 5.53 7.91 4.18
C PHE A 118 4.51 7.04 3.45
N LEU A 119 4.36 7.22 2.13
CA LEU A 119 3.54 6.36 1.29
C LEU A 119 4.39 5.19 0.74
N PRO A 120 3.79 4.01 0.51
CA PRO A 120 4.49 2.78 0.11
C PRO A 120 4.88 2.75 -1.38
N PHE A 121 5.19 3.93 -1.92
CA PHE A 121 5.68 4.15 -3.27
C PHE A 121 6.70 5.30 -3.26
N ALA A 122 7.60 5.28 -4.23
CA ALA A 122 8.70 6.24 -4.36
C ALA A 122 8.86 6.66 -5.82
N GLY A 123 9.95 7.37 -6.14
CA GLY A 123 10.27 7.80 -7.49
C GLY A 123 9.63 9.12 -7.90
N ASP A 124 9.46 9.30 -9.20
CA ASP A 124 8.97 10.53 -9.81
C ASP A 124 7.51 10.80 -9.40
N PRO A 125 7.15 12.02 -8.95
CA PRO A 125 5.76 12.38 -8.68
C PRO A 125 4.79 12.15 -9.86
N ALA A 126 5.26 12.28 -11.10
CA ALA A 126 4.47 12.04 -12.32
C ALA A 126 4.35 10.56 -12.67
N ALA A 127 5.25 9.72 -12.15
CA ALA A 127 5.29 8.28 -12.41
C ALA A 127 5.81 7.53 -11.17
N PRO A 128 5.03 7.47 -10.09
CA PRO A 128 5.44 6.79 -8.87
C PRO A 128 5.55 5.29 -9.11
N VAL A 129 6.53 4.66 -8.45
CA VAL A 129 6.77 3.22 -8.48
C VAL A 129 6.61 2.64 -7.08
N LEU A 130 6.21 1.37 -6.98
CA LEU A 130 6.10 0.69 -5.70
C LEU A 130 7.46 0.66 -4.99
N GLU A 131 7.46 0.92 -3.68
CA GLU A 131 8.66 0.75 -2.85
C GLU A 131 8.85 -0.73 -2.56
N MET A 132 9.84 -1.36 -3.20
CA MET A 132 10.05 -2.81 -3.13
C MET A 132 11.06 -3.24 -2.04
N SER A 133 11.55 -2.30 -1.24
CA SER A 133 12.50 -2.55 -0.14
C SER A 133 11.81 -2.56 1.22
N GLY A 134 12.40 -3.26 2.18
CA GLY A 134 11.95 -3.26 3.58
C GLY A 134 10.49 -3.68 3.75
N PRO A 135 9.79 -3.14 4.77
CA PRO A 135 8.40 -3.50 5.06
C PRO A 135 7.43 -3.32 3.88
N ALA A 136 7.59 -2.27 3.07
CA ALA A 136 6.77 -2.09 1.86
C ALA A 136 7.04 -3.16 0.80
N GLY A 137 8.30 -3.57 0.64
CA GLY A 137 8.65 -4.67 -0.25
C GLY A 137 8.03 -6.00 0.18
N ASP A 138 8.04 -6.28 1.48
CA ASP A 138 7.39 -7.47 2.05
C ASP A 138 5.88 -7.43 1.81
N HIS A 139 5.27 -6.27 2.05
CA HIS A 139 3.85 -6.02 1.78
C HIS A 139 3.49 -6.26 0.31
N TRP A 140 4.20 -5.67 -0.66
CA TRP A 140 3.86 -5.83 -2.07
C TRP A 140 4.08 -7.26 -2.60
N ARG A 141 5.04 -8.00 -2.02
CA ARG A 141 5.20 -9.42 -2.30
C ARG A 141 4.03 -10.24 -1.74
N ALA A 142 3.58 -9.93 -0.53
CA ALA A 142 2.40 -10.57 0.06
C ALA A 142 1.13 -10.29 -0.76
N VAL A 143 0.92 -9.04 -1.19
CA VAL A 143 -0.20 -8.63 -2.04
C VAL A 143 -0.27 -9.45 -3.32
N ALA A 144 0.85 -9.66 -4.00
CA ALA A 144 0.89 -10.47 -5.22
C ALA A 144 0.46 -11.92 -4.96
N GLU A 145 0.83 -12.48 -3.80
CA GLU A 145 0.45 -13.85 -3.42
C GLU A 145 -1.01 -13.94 -2.98
N GLN A 146 -1.51 -12.98 -2.19
CA GLN A 146 -2.93 -12.89 -1.80
C GLN A 146 -3.85 -12.80 -3.03
N ILE A 147 -3.49 -11.98 -4.03
CA ILE A 147 -4.25 -11.87 -5.27
C ILE A 147 -4.22 -13.20 -6.03
N ARG A 148 -3.06 -13.85 -6.12
CA ARG A 148 -2.92 -15.16 -6.76
C ARG A 148 -3.80 -16.20 -6.07
N GLU A 149 -3.71 -16.32 -4.76
CA GLU A 149 -4.48 -17.27 -3.96
C GLU A 149 -5.98 -17.00 -4.11
N TYR A 150 -6.40 -15.73 -4.03
CA TYR A 150 -7.79 -15.33 -4.24
C TYR A 150 -8.29 -15.71 -5.63
N ILE A 151 -7.53 -15.42 -6.69
CA ILE A 151 -7.92 -15.78 -8.06
C ILE A 151 -8.07 -17.30 -8.20
N ILE A 152 -7.17 -18.09 -7.62
CA ILE A 152 -7.20 -19.56 -7.76
C ILE A 152 -8.30 -20.18 -6.90
N THR A 153 -8.39 -19.80 -5.63
CA THR A 153 -9.15 -20.51 -4.60
C THR A 153 -10.44 -19.80 -4.20
N GLY A 154 -10.55 -18.50 -4.46
CA GLY A 154 -11.62 -17.63 -3.96
C GLY A 154 -11.52 -17.28 -2.47
N ARG A 155 -10.44 -17.69 -1.78
CA ARG A 155 -10.22 -17.35 -0.37
C ARG A 155 -9.69 -15.93 -0.24
N ILE A 156 -10.18 -15.24 0.78
CA ILE A 156 -9.69 -13.94 1.22
C ILE A 156 -8.78 -14.21 2.42
N THR A 157 -7.51 -13.86 2.29
CA THR A 157 -6.44 -14.12 3.27
C THR A 157 -5.70 -12.85 3.63
#